data_AF-A0A554G7V8-F1
#
_entry.id   AF-A0A554G7V8-F1
#
_cell.length_a   1.000
_cell.length_b   1.000
_cell.length_c   1.000
_cell.angle_alpha   90.00
_cell.angle_beta   90.00
_cell.angle_gamma   90.00
#
_symmetry.space_group_name_H-M   'P 1'
#
loop_
_entity.id
_entity.type
_entity.pdbx_description
1 polymer ?
#
loop_
_entity_poly.entity_id
_entity_poly.type
_entity_poly.pdbx_seq_one_letter_code
_entity_poly.pdbx_strand_id
1 'polypeptide(L)'
;MNSLKSSSRIPALLVVSVLALAFTGCAARRQQAYLEDKAMTHVYRKPIAEVWPEALAVLKEKGFSMMKGQEGYEGTTEWLMTSAPSSLGTSYARYHVRGTERGPGQCSVEFRRQDRTESRGADNTDGRPQQQGESVVGAGNSQMRRDSELEWQLLQKVDPAAASSLQAEAKKIE
;
A
#
# COMPACT_ATOMS: atom_id res chain seq x y z
N MET A 1 -36.07 -43.30 40.51
CA MET A 1 -36.13 -42.03 39.75
C MET A 1 -34.73 -41.46 39.71
N ASN A 2 -34.19 -41.24 38.51
CA ASN A 2 -32.76 -41.18 38.22
C ASN A 2 -32.12 -39.83 38.57
N SER A 3 -30.90 -39.90 39.12
CA SER A 3 -30.03 -38.77 39.44
C SER A 3 -29.29 -38.30 38.18
N LEU A 4 -29.49 -37.04 37.77
CA LEU A 4 -28.76 -36.42 36.65
C LEU A 4 -27.40 -35.90 37.15
N LYS A 5 -26.32 -36.44 36.58
CA LYS A 5 -24.93 -36.08 36.84
C LYS A 5 -24.56 -34.89 35.95
N SER A 6 -24.23 -33.73 36.55
CA SER A 6 -23.77 -32.54 35.83
C SER A 6 -22.34 -32.71 35.33
N SER A 7 -22.11 -32.58 34.02
CA SER A 7 -20.80 -32.72 33.36
C SER A 7 -20.17 -31.33 33.18
N SER A 8 -19.21 -31.00 34.05
CA SER A 8 -18.42 -29.76 34.00
C SER A 8 -17.12 -30.01 33.23
N ARG A 9 -17.14 -29.97 31.89
CA ARG A 9 -15.91 -30.10 31.05
C ARG A 9 -15.91 -29.26 29.76
N ILE A 10 -16.71 -28.21 29.65
CA ILE A 10 -16.85 -27.41 28.42
C ILE A 10 -16.19 -26.01 28.45
N PRO A 11 -16.05 -25.28 29.58
CA PRO A 11 -15.58 -23.89 29.51
C PRO A 11 -14.05 -23.74 29.35
N ALA A 12 -13.26 -24.78 29.62
CA ALA A 12 -11.79 -24.68 29.59
C ALA A 12 -11.18 -24.65 28.17
N LEU A 13 -11.91 -25.11 27.14
CA LEU A 13 -11.39 -25.22 25.77
C LEU A 13 -11.51 -23.91 24.97
N LEU A 14 -12.40 -23.00 25.34
CA LEU A 14 -12.62 -21.74 24.61
C LEU A 14 -11.66 -20.60 25.00
N VAL A 15 -11.02 -20.68 26.18
CA VAL A 15 -10.09 -19.64 26.65
C VAL A 15 -8.71 -19.78 26.01
N VAL A 16 -8.31 -20.99 25.61
CA VAL A 16 -6.99 -21.25 24.99
C VAL A 16 -6.93 -20.78 23.53
N SER A 17 -8.05 -20.78 22.79
CA SER A 17 -8.06 -20.37 21.38
C SER A 17 -7.90 -18.86 21.16
N VAL A 18 -8.35 -18.03 22.12
CA VAL A 18 -8.27 -16.56 22.00
C VAL A 18 -6.86 -16.03 22.26
N LEU A 19 -6.09 -16.70 23.13
CA LEU A 19 -4.72 -16.27 23.45
C LEU A 19 -3.70 -16.64 22.36
N ALA A 20 -3.94 -17.73 21.61
CA ALA A 20 -3.07 -18.15 20.49
C ALA A 20 -3.13 -17.19 19.28
N LEU A 21 -4.24 -16.48 19.08
CA LEU A 21 -4.39 -15.50 17.99
C LEU A 21 -3.66 -14.17 18.26
N ALA A 22 -3.28 -13.89 19.52
CA ALA A 22 -2.62 -12.63 19.87
C ALA A 22 -1.12 -12.61 19.49
N PHE A 23 -0.46 -13.77 19.41
CA PHE A 23 0.99 -13.85 19.14
C PHE A 23 1.34 -13.98 17.66
N THR A 24 0.43 -14.45 16.80
CA THR A 24 0.66 -14.56 15.35
C THR A 24 0.76 -13.19 14.66
N GLY A 25 0.12 -12.16 15.23
CA GLY A 25 0.12 -10.80 14.66
C GLY A 25 1.48 -10.11 14.69
N CYS A 26 2.34 -10.36 15.69
CA CYS A 26 3.66 -9.72 15.76
C CYS A 26 4.67 -10.38 14.82
N ALA A 27 4.69 -11.72 14.75
CA ALA A 27 5.59 -12.45 13.84
C ALA A 27 5.23 -12.16 12.37
N ALA A 28 3.95 -12.26 12.00
CA ALA A 28 3.50 -11.97 10.64
C ALA A 28 3.80 -10.53 10.22
N ARG A 29 3.65 -9.56 11.13
CA ARG A 29 3.98 -8.15 10.84
C ARG A 29 5.47 -7.92 10.61
N ARG A 30 6.36 -8.61 11.33
CA ARG A 30 7.81 -8.53 11.11
C ARG A 30 8.20 -9.15 9.77
N GLN A 31 7.63 -10.30 9.44
CA GLN A 31 7.85 -10.97 8.15
C GLN A 31 7.41 -10.06 7.00
N GLN A 32 6.22 -9.46 7.11
CA GLN A 32 5.71 -8.53 6.10
C GLN A 32 6.63 -7.30 5.93
N ALA A 33 7.04 -6.67 7.04
CA ALA A 33 7.96 -5.53 6.99
C ALA A 33 9.31 -5.90 6.35
N TYR A 34 9.81 -7.10 6.61
CA TYR A 34 11.02 -7.61 5.96
C TYR A 34 10.85 -7.78 4.44
N LEU A 35 9.73 -8.35 3.99
CA LEU A 35 9.44 -8.54 2.57
C LEU A 35 9.36 -7.20 1.84
N GLU A 36 8.68 -6.23 2.44
CA GLU A 36 8.55 -4.86 1.92
C GLU A 36 9.90 -4.14 1.81
N ASP A 37 10.76 -4.26 2.83
CA ASP A 37 12.12 -3.69 2.80
C ASP A 37 12.99 -4.35 1.71
N LYS A 38 12.90 -5.66 1.56
CA LYS A 38 13.61 -6.39 0.49
C LYS A 38 13.08 -6.05 -0.89
N ALA A 39 11.77 -5.84 -1.05
CA ALA A 39 11.18 -5.39 -2.30
C ALA A 39 11.75 -4.03 -2.73
N MET A 40 11.89 -3.10 -1.77
CA MET A 40 12.42 -1.76 -2.04
C MET A 40 13.85 -1.74 -2.57
N THR A 41 14.65 -2.74 -2.25
CA THR A 41 16.05 -2.83 -2.68
C THR A 41 16.23 -3.81 -3.85
N HIS A 42 15.14 -4.39 -4.36
CA HIS A 42 15.20 -5.40 -5.39
C HIS A 42 15.56 -4.82 -6.76
N VAL A 43 16.46 -5.51 -7.44
CA VAL A 43 16.84 -5.23 -8.83
C VAL A 43 16.43 -6.43 -9.67
N TYR A 44 15.50 -6.19 -10.59
CA TYR A 44 15.00 -7.18 -11.52
C TYR A 44 16.09 -7.53 -12.53
N ARG A 45 16.28 -8.83 -12.79
CA ARG A 45 17.17 -9.33 -13.85
C ARG A 45 16.46 -9.40 -15.20
N LYS A 46 15.72 -8.34 -15.53
CA LYS A 46 14.97 -8.16 -16.78
C LYS A 46 15.14 -6.73 -17.28
N PRO A 47 15.09 -6.49 -18.60
CA PRO A 47 15.09 -5.14 -19.14
C PRO A 47 13.84 -4.38 -18.66
N ILE A 48 13.99 -3.08 -18.42
CA ILE A 48 12.89 -2.23 -17.94
C ILE A 48 11.69 -2.23 -18.89
N ALA A 49 11.92 -2.41 -20.20
CA ALA A 49 10.86 -2.52 -21.20
C ALA A 49 9.86 -3.68 -20.94
N GLU A 50 10.31 -4.76 -20.30
CA GLU A 50 9.45 -5.89 -19.92
C GLU A 50 8.77 -5.66 -18.56
N VAL A 51 9.46 -5.03 -17.61
CA VAL A 51 8.95 -4.82 -16.25
C VAL A 51 7.99 -3.63 -16.18
N TRP A 52 8.19 -2.61 -17.01
CA TRP A 52 7.40 -1.39 -17.03
C TRP A 52 5.90 -1.60 -17.31
N PRO A 53 5.47 -2.34 -18.34
CA PRO A 53 4.04 -2.59 -18.56
C PRO A 53 3.37 -3.32 -17.38
N GLU A 54 4.08 -4.21 -16.71
CA GLU A 54 3.60 -4.90 -15.50
C GLU A 54 3.43 -3.92 -14.33
N ALA A 55 4.38 -2.98 -14.17
CA ALA A 55 4.26 -1.91 -13.17
C ALA A 55 3.01 -1.04 -13.39
N LEU A 56 2.72 -0.70 -14.65
CA LEU A 56 1.51 0.04 -15.01
C LEU A 56 0.24 -0.80 -14.82
N ALA A 57 0.30 -2.10 -15.10
CA ALA A 57 -0.83 -3.01 -14.90
C ALA A 57 -1.24 -3.10 -13.43
N VAL A 58 -0.27 -3.16 -12.50
CA VAL A 58 -0.53 -3.16 -11.05
C VAL A 58 -1.26 -1.88 -10.61
N LEU A 59 -0.89 -0.71 -11.14
CA LEU A 59 -1.62 0.53 -10.85
C LEU A 59 -3.04 0.53 -11.44
N LYS A 60 -3.19 0.04 -12.67
CA LYS A 60 -4.48 -0.03 -13.35
C LYS A 60 -5.46 -0.95 -12.62
N GLU A 61 -4.99 -2.09 -12.11
CA GLU A 61 -5.79 -3.01 -11.29
C GLU A 61 -6.28 -2.36 -9.99
N LYS A 62 -5.51 -1.42 -9.42
CA LYS A 62 -5.95 -0.61 -8.27
C LYS A 62 -6.89 0.55 -8.64
N GLY A 63 -7.24 0.69 -9.92
CA GLY A 63 -8.15 1.72 -10.41
C GLY A 63 -7.48 3.04 -10.77
N PHE A 64 -6.16 3.14 -10.74
CA PHE A 64 -5.45 4.35 -11.14
C PHE A 64 -5.32 4.42 -12.67
N SER A 65 -5.50 5.63 -13.21
CA SER A 65 -5.32 5.91 -14.64
C SER A 65 -4.08 6.76 -14.85
N MET A 66 -3.28 6.46 -15.88
CA MET A 66 -2.07 7.23 -16.19
C MET A 66 -2.41 8.59 -16.82
N MET A 67 -1.65 9.63 -16.48
CA MET A 67 -1.71 10.92 -17.17
C MET A 67 -1.23 10.77 -18.62
N LYS A 68 -1.84 11.54 -19.54
CA LYS A 68 -1.43 11.55 -20.96
C LYS A 68 -0.08 12.29 -21.14
N GLY A 69 0.69 11.88 -22.14
CA GLY A 69 1.92 12.59 -22.55
C GLY A 69 3.15 12.36 -21.67
N GLN A 70 3.20 11.22 -20.96
CA GLN A 70 4.40 10.81 -20.23
C GLN A 70 5.35 10.07 -21.19
N GLU A 71 6.63 10.45 -21.21
CA GLU A 71 7.66 9.82 -22.02
C GLU A 71 8.70 9.13 -21.13
N GLY A 72 9.27 8.02 -21.64
CA GLY A 72 10.25 7.22 -20.90
C GLY A 72 9.64 6.31 -19.84
N TYR A 73 10.47 5.91 -18.86
CA TYR A 73 10.10 5.04 -17.75
C TYR A 73 9.74 5.84 -16.49
N GLU A 74 9.02 6.93 -16.66
CA GLU A 74 8.52 7.76 -15.57
C GLU A 74 7.06 8.12 -15.89
N GLY A 75 6.20 8.05 -14.88
CA GLY A 75 4.77 8.22 -15.10
C GLY A 75 4.04 8.65 -13.84
N THR A 76 3.14 9.62 -14.00
CA THR A 76 2.22 10.05 -12.94
C THR A 76 0.80 9.58 -13.25
N THR A 77 0.06 9.16 -12.24
CA THR A 77 -1.37 8.85 -12.37
C THR A 77 -2.23 10.08 -12.12
N GLU A 78 -3.43 10.06 -12.68
CA GLU A 78 -4.50 10.96 -12.26
C GLU A 78 -4.83 10.74 -10.78
N TRP A 79 -5.42 11.77 -10.15
CA TRP A 79 -5.94 11.66 -8.79
C TRP A 79 -7.15 10.74 -8.77
N LEU A 80 -7.08 9.69 -7.94
CA LEU A 80 -8.17 8.77 -7.67
C LEU A 80 -8.76 9.08 -6.30
N MET A 81 -10.08 9.20 -6.22
CA MET A 81 -10.80 9.29 -4.95
C MET A 81 -10.69 7.97 -4.19
N THR A 82 -10.10 7.99 -2.99
CA THR A 82 -9.85 6.79 -2.17
C THR A 82 -10.82 6.63 -1.00
N SER A 83 -11.57 7.68 -0.65
CA SER A 83 -12.62 7.63 0.37
C SER A 83 -13.91 8.28 -0.12
N ALA A 84 -15.04 7.81 0.41
CA ALA A 84 -16.33 8.41 0.10
C ALA A 84 -16.38 9.86 0.62
N PRO A 85 -17.01 10.79 -0.12
CA PRO A 85 -17.18 12.15 0.34
C PRO A 85 -17.91 12.20 1.68
N SER A 86 -17.31 12.83 2.68
CA SER A 86 -17.88 12.96 4.03
C SER A 86 -17.70 14.38 4.57
N SER A 87 -18.38 14.68 5.69
CA SER A 87 -18.18 15.94 6.41
C SER A 87 -16.76 16.12 6.95
N LEU A 88 -16.00 15.02 7.11
CA LEU A 88 -14.60 15.04 7.52
C LEU A 88 -13.64 15.33 6.33
N GLY A 89 -14.16 15.28 5.11
CA GLY A 89 -13.42 15.50 3.88
C GLY A 89 -13.52 14.33 2.91
N THR A 90 -12.93 14.54 1.73
CA THR A 90 -12.75 13.53 0.68
C THR A 90 -11.26 13.30 0.49
N SER A 91 -10.83 12.05 0.50
CA SER A 91 -9.43 11.67 0.30
C SER A 91 -9.19 11.26 -1.14
N TYR A 92 -8.05 11.70 -1.67
CA TYR A 92 -7.56 11.38 -2.99
C TYR A 92 -6.13 10.85 -2.89
N ALA A 93 -5.77 9.94 -3.77
CA ALA A 93 -4.40 9.48 -3.93
C ALA A 93 -3.99 9.57 -5.41
N ARG A 94 -2.70 9.80 -5.63
CA ARG A 94 -2.07 9.58 -6.94
C ARG A 94 -0.74 8.87 -6.75
N TYR A 95 -0.25 8.23 -7.80
CA TYR A 95 1.05 7.61 -7.84
C TYR A 95 1.98 8.31 -8.81
N HIS A 96 3.25 8.35 -8.43
CA HIS A 96 4.37 8.65 -9.28
C HIS A 96 5.25 7.40 -9.35
N VAL A 97 5.42 6.86 -10.55
CA VAL A 97 6.18 5.63 -10.79
C VAL A 97 7.41 5.95 -11.61
N ARG A 98 8.54 5.36 -11.23
CA ARG A 98 9.81 5.55 -11.93
C ARG A 98 10.53 4.22 -12.09
N GLY A 99 10.77 3.83 -13.33
CA GLY A 99 11.70 2.80 -13.74
C GLY A 99 13.10 3.39 -13.93
N THR A 100 14.11 2.73 -13.38
CA THR A 100 15.52 3.10 -13.57
C THR A 100 16.30 1.88 -14.04
N GLU A 101 17.06 2.04 -15.11
CA GLU A 101 18.02 1.03 -15.55
C GLU A 101 19.24 1.05 -14.62
N ARG A 102 19.64 -0.12 -14.10
CA ARG A 102 20.76 -0.26 -13.16
C ARG A 102 22.01 -0.87 -13.82
N GLY A 103 21.85 -1.47 -15.00
CA GLY A 103 22.90 -2.11 -15.77
C GLY A 103 22.30 -2.93 -16.92
N PRO A 104 23.13 -3.62 -17.73
CA PRO A 104 22.65 -4.43 -18.84
C PRO A 104 21.65 -5.50 -18.37
N GLY A 105 20.40 -5.41 -18.84
CA GLY A 105 19.33 -6.34 -18.46
C GLY A 105 18.92 -6.25 -16.98
N GLN A 106 19.25 -5.17 -16.29
CA GLN A 106 18.89 -4.95 -14.89
C GLN A 106 18.12 -3.66 -14.70
N CYS A 107 17.02 -3.72 -13.97
CA CYS A 107 16.22 -2.54 -13.68
C CYS A 107 15.65 -2.54 -12.25
N SER A 108 15.26 -1.35 -11.79
CA SER A 108 14.53 -1.16 -10.53
C SER A 108 13.33 -0.27 -10.80
N VAL A 109 12.18 -0.59 -10.21
CA VAL A 109 10.96 0.22 -10.29
C VAL A 109 10.61 0.72 -8.90
N GLU A 110 10.33 2.01 -8.81
CA GLU A 110 9.91 2.68 -7.58
C GLU A 110 8.50 3.24 -7.75
N PHE A 111 7.65 2.99 -6.75
CA PHE A 111 6.32 3.60 -6.67
C PHE A 111 6.30 4.58 -5.50
N ARG A 112 5.85 5.81 -5.76
CA ARG A 112 5.59 6.79 -4.70
C ARG A 112 4.14 7.23 -4.73
N ARG A 113 3.49 7.15 -3.58
CA ARG A 113 2.11 7.57 -3.37
C ARG A 113 2.07 8.99 -2.80
N GLN A 114 1.16 9.79 -3.32
CA GLN A 114 0.84 11.09 -2.79
C GLN A 114 -0.63 11.12 -2.40
N ASP A 115 -0.89 11.44 -1.13
CA ASP A 115 -2.25 11.57 -0.60
C ASP A 115 -2.62 13.05 -0.44
N ARG A 116 -3.90 13.33 -0.65
CA ARG A 116 -4.52 14.64 -0.46
C ARG A 116 -5.88 14.47 0.19
N THR A 117 -6.17 15.27 1.20
CA THR A 117 -7.51 15.35 1.78
C THR A 117 -8.08 16.73 1.53
N GLU A 118 -9.30 16.79 1.01
CA GLU A 118 -10.05 18.03 0.81
C GLU A 118 -11.23 18.05 1.77
N SER A 119 -11.22 18.95 2.74
CA SER A 119 -12.35 19.21 3.62
C SER A 119 -13.19 20.35 3.04
N ARG A 120 -14.52 20.16 2.92
CA ARG A 120 -15.44 21.29 2.76
C ARG A 120 -15.50 22.02 4.10
N GLY A 121 -14.80 23.15 4.20
CA GLY A 121 -14.96 24.05 5.34
C GLY A 121 -16.42 24.49 5.46
N ALA A 122 -16.89 24.70 6.69
CA ALA A 122 -18.15 25.40 6.91
C ALA A 122 -18.06 26.77 6.20
N ASP A 123 -19.11 27.16 5.48
CA ASP A 123 -19.21 28.50 4.90
C ASP A 123 -19.01 29.52 6.01
N ASN A 124 -17.97 30.35 5.91
CA ASN A 124 -17.78 31.48 6.81
C ASN A 124 -18.95 32.44 6.60
N THR A 125 -19.87 32.49 7.56
CA THR A 125 -21.02 33.42 7.57
C THR A 125 -20.62 34.88 7.82
N ASP A 126 -19.32 35.17 7.97
CA ASP A 126 -18.79 36.49 8.34
C ASP A 126 -18.69 37.49 7.18
N GLY A 127 -19.25 37.17 6.00
CA GLY A 127 -19.40 38.13 4.89
C GLY A 127 -18.08 38.62 4.27
N ARG A 128 -16.93 38.02 4.61
CA ARG A 128 -15.64 38.38 4.03
C ARG A 128 -15.50 37.70 2.67
N PRO A 129 -15.25 38.43 1.56
CA PRO A 129 -15.05 37.81 0.26
C PRO A 129 -13.88 36.84 0.35
N GLN A 130 -14.13 35.58 -0.04
CA GLN A 130 -13.15 34.52 -0.07
C GLN A 130 -12.04 34.95 -1.05
N GLN A 131 -10.89 35.38 -0.53
CA GLN A 131 -9.72 35.70 -1.34
C GLN A 131 -9.34 34.42 -2.10
N GLN A 132 -9.63 34.40 -3.40
CA GLN A 132 -9.08 33.44 -4.36
C GLN A 132 -7.55 33.54 -4.29
N GLY A 133 -6.94 32.71 -3.46
CA GLY A 133 -5.50 32.77 -3.18
C GLY A 133 -5.14 32.01 -1.91
N GLU A 134 -6.08 31.89 -0.97
CA GLU A 134 -5.89 31.07 0.22
C GLU A 134 -6.56 29.71 -0.01
N SER A 135 -5.97 28.90 -0.89
CA SER A 135 -6.08 27.46 -0.73
C SER A 135 -5.62 27.20 0.70
N VAL A 136 -6.55 26.92 1.61
CA VAL A 136 -6.25 26.45 2.96
C VAL A 136 -5.32 25.26 2.76
N VAL A 137 -4.02 25.50 2.89
CA VAL A 137 -2.98 24.48 3.00
C VAL A 137 -3.20 23.89 4.38
N GLY A 138 -4.28 23.14 4.53
CA GLY A 138 -4.61 22.42 5.73
C GLY A 138 -3.60 21.29 5.86
N ALA A 139 -2.56 21.50 6.67
CA ALA A 139 -1.72 20.50 7.33
C ALA A 139 -1.59 19.14 6.61
N GLY A 140 -1.21 19.18 5.34
CA GLY A 140 -1.11 18.02 4.47
C GLY A 140 0.11 18.22 3.62
N ASN A 141 1.28 18.19 4.27
CA ASN A 141 2.57 18.10 3.60
C ASN A 141 2.42 16.93 2.63
N SER A 142 2.24 17.23 1.34
CA SER A 142 1.98 16.21 0.32
C SER A 142 3.31 15.53 0.02
N GLN A 143 3.84 14.84 1.02
CA GLN A 143 5.07 14.09 0.96
C GLN A 143 4.75 12.83 0.17
N MET A 144 5.39 12.72 -0.98
CA MET A 144 5.33 11.54 -1.80
C MET A 144 6.04 10.42 -1.03
N ARG A 145 5.29 9.44 -0.51
CA ARG A 145 5.81 8.31 0.27
C ARG A 145 6.06 7.13 -0.65
N ARG A 146 7.21 6.49 -0.56
CA ARG A 146 7.47 5.24 -1.29
C ARG A 146 6.52 4.14 -0.80
N ASP A 147 5.94 3.41 -1.75
CA ASP A 147 4.95 2.37 -1.49
C ASP A 147 5.58 0.98 -1.65
N SER A 148 6.18 0.50 -0.56
CA SER A 148 6.85 -0.80 -0.49
C SER A 148 5.91 -1.98 -0.71
N GLU A 149 4.63 -1.83 -0.33
CA GLU A 149 3.61 -2.85 -0.53
C GLU A 149 3.34 -3.05 -2.04
N LEU A 150 3.25 -1.95 -2.78
CA LEU A 150 3.06 -1.99 -4.23
C LEU A 150 4.28 -2.57 -4.96
N GLU A 151 5.48 -2.25 -4.50
CA GLU A 151 6.74 -2.80 -5.01
C GLU A 151 6.83 -4.31 -4.76
N TRP A 152 6.41 -4.77 -3.58
CA TRP A 152 6.30 -6.19 -3.28
C TRP A 152 5.28 -6.90 -4.18
N GLN A 153 4.11 -6.28 -4.44
CA GLN A 153 3.11 -6.81 -5.36
C GLN A 153 3.65 -6.91 -6.79
N LEU A 154 4.41 -5.92 -7.25
CA LEU A 154 5.09 -5.99 -8.56
C LEU A 154 6.09 -7.14 -8.59
N LEU A 155 6.89 -7.31 -7.53
CA LEU A 155 7.88 -8.38 -7.44
C LEU A 155 7.24 -9.76 -7.56
N GLN A 156 6.12 -9.99 -6.87
CA GLN A 156 5.37 -11.25 -6.96
C GLN A 156 4.89 -11.57 -8.37
N LYS A 157 4.57 -10.56 -9.18
CA LYS A 157 4.14 -10.75 -10.58
C LYS A 157 5.30 -10.96 -11.54
N VAL A 158 6.34 -10.13 -11.42
CA VAL A 158 7.43 -10.07 -12.40
C VAL A 158 8.49 -11.14 -12.17
N ASP A 159 8.78 -11.45 -10.91
CA ASP A 159 9.76 -12.46 -10.49
C ASP A 159 9.21 -13.29 -9.32
N PRO A 160 8.28 -14.23 -9.59
CA PRO A 160 7.70 -15.09 -8.57
C PRO A 160 8.73 -16.01 -7.91
N ALA A 161 9.84 -16.31 -8.58
CA ALA A 161 10.92 -17.12 -8.03
C ALA A 161 11.67 -16.35 -6.93
N ALA A 162 12.05 -15.10 -7.19
CA ALA A 162 12.65 -14.22 -6.18
C ALA A 162 11.67 -13.91 -5.04
N ALA A 163 10.39 -13.69 -5.34
CA ALA A 163 9.37 -13.51 -4.30
C ALA A 163 9.27 -14.74 -3.39
N SER A 164 9.29 -15.94 -3.95
CA SER A 164 9.23 -17.20 -3.19
C SER A 164 10.46 -17.40 -2.31
N SER A 165 11.66 -17.05 -2.79
CA SER A 165 12.88 -17.13 -1.97
C SER A 165 12.84 -16.14 -0.81
N LEU A 166 12.42 -14.90 -1.04
CA LEU A 166 12.28 -13.90 0.02
C LEU A 166 11.24 -14.30 1.07
N GLN A 167 10.11 -14.91 0.65
CA GLN A 167 9.13 -15.47 1.59
C GLN A 167 9.71 -16.61 2.44
N ALA A 168 10.52 -17.48 1.85
CA ALA A 168 11.20 -18.55 2.58
C ALA A 168 12.24 -17.99 3.58
N GLU A 169 12.92 -16.90 3.24
CA GLU A 169 13.83 -16.19 4.15
C GLU A 169 13.07 -15.49 5.28
N ALA A 170 11.97 -14.81 4.98
CA ALA A 170 11.13 -14.14 5.98
C ALA A 170 10.63 -15.13 7.04
N LYS A 171 10.24 -16.35 6.64
CA LYS A 171 9.82 -17.41 7.57
C LYS A 171 10.89 -17.86 8.56
N LYS A 172 12.18 -17.61 8.28
CA LYS A 172 13.29 -17.91 9.21
C LYS A 172 13.49 -16.82 10.26
N ILE A 173 12.83 -15.68 10.09
CA ILE A 173 12.82 -14.56 11.03
C ILE A 173 11.61 -14.77 11.96
N GLU A 174 11.72 -15.76 12.85
CA GLU A 174 10.79 -16.00 13.96
C GLU A 174 11.40 -15.55 15.29
#